data_AF-A0A1B6BHJ5-F1
#
_entry.id   AF-A0A1B6BHJ5-F1
#
_cell.length_a   1.000
_cell.length_b   1.000
_cell.length_c   1.000
_cell.angle_alpha   90.00
_cell.angle_beta   90.00
_cell.angle_gamma   90.00
#
_symmetry.space_group_name_H-M   'P 1'
#
loop_
_entity.id
_entity.type
_entity.pdbx_description
1 polymer ?
#
loop_
_entity_poly.entity_id
_entity_poly.type
_entity_poly.pdbx_seq_one_letter_code
_entity_poly.pdbx_strand_id
1 'polypeptide(L)'
;MIHFKLFDESEKVLLRKTVIFYAAVSAKEINKTFDTTAIDSITKQKIKTDLLPVIKRKDDFELETAKKMVKAYIANLMVLTEDEKEFLDRFENSDYISELLFGDEIILERIKNHPMALWKTSK
;
A
#
# COMPACT_ATOMS: atom_id res chain seq x y z
N MET A 1 9.18 -11.07 -2.60
CA MET A 1 8.69 -10.11 -3.61
C MET A 1 9.82 -9.27 -4.20
N ILE A 2 10.42 -8.35 -3.44
CA ILE A 2 11.50 -7.47 -3.95
C ILE A 2 12.70 -8.29 -4.43
N HIS A 3 13.21 -9.20 -3.60
CA HIS A 3 14.34 -10.07 -3.94
C HIS A 3 14.10 -10.92 -5.20
N PHE A 4 12.87 -11.39 -5.39
CA PHE A 4 12.47 -12.22 -6.53
C PHE A 4 11.99 -11.42 -7.73
N LYS A 5 12.00 -10.07 -7.67
CA LYS A 5 11.52 -9.16 -8.72
C LYS A 5 10.16 -9.59 -9.29
N LEU A 6 9.20 -9.85 -8.39
CA LEU A 6 7.89 -10.38 -8.78
C LEU A 6 7.03 -9.43 -9.61
N PHE A 7 7.34 -8.12 -9.60
CA PHE A 7 6.57 -7.11 -10.30
C PHE A 7 7.43 -6.39 -11.34
N ASP A 8 6.91 -6.28 -12.55
CA ASP A 8 7.46 -5.40 -13.59
C ASP A 8 7.07 -3.93 -13.38
N GLU A 9 7.53 -3.03 -14.25
CA GLU A 9 7.26 -1.59 -14.10
C GLU A 9 5.77 -1.23 -14.24
N SER A 10 5.03 -1.93 -15.11
CA SER A 10 3.59 -1.71 -15.27
C SER A 10 2.81 -2.19 -14.05
N GLU A 11 3.21 -3.33 -13.49
CA GLU A 11 2.62 -3.89 -12.27
C GLU A 11 2.95 -3.06 -11.03
N LYS A 12 4.12 -2.39 -10.99
CA LYS A 12 4.44 -1.44 -9.91
C LYS A 12 3.52 -0.23 -9.89
N VAL A 13 3.17 0.31 -11.06
CA VAL A 13 2.20 1.42 -11.15
C VAL A 13 0.85 0.96 -10.63
N LEU A 14 0.39 -0.22 -11.04
CA LEU A 14 -0.86 -0.79 -10.54
C LEU A 14 -0.79 -1.05 -9.02
N LEU A 15 0.31 -1.61 -8.52
CA LEU A 15 0.54 -1.85 -7.10
C LEU A 15 0.43 -0.55 -6.29
N ARG A 16 1.06 0.54 -6.75
CA ARG A 16 0.96 1.85 -6.10
C ARG A 16 -0.49 2.31 -6.01
N LYS A 17 -1.22 2.30 -7.13
CA LYS A 17 -2.63 2.67 -7.20
C LYS A 17 -3.48 1.83 -6.25
N THR A 18 -3.25 0.52 -6.20
CA THR A 18 -3.92 -0.39 -5.28
C THR A 18 -3.61 -0.07 -3.81
N VAL A 19 -2.35 0.24 -3.47
CA VAL A 19 -1.97 0.64 -2.11
C VAL A 19 -2.69 1.93 -1.70
N ILE A 20 -2.78 2.92 -2.58
CA ILE A 20 -3.50 4.18 -2.34
C ILE A 20 -4.98 3.92 -2.08
N PHE A 21 -5.62 3.12 -2.93
CA PHE A 21 -7.02 2.75 -2.78
C PHE A 21 -7.29 2.12 -1.41
N TYR A 22 -6.52 1.09 -1.05
CA TYR A 22 -6.69 0.39 0.22
C TYR A 22 -6.33 1.26 1.42
N ALA A 23 -5.37 2.17 1.30
CA ALA A 23 -5.07 3.15 2.34
C ALA A 23 -6.29 4.05 2.60
N ALA A 24 -6.94 4.55 1.54
CA ALA A 24 -8.13 5.39 1.66
C ALA A 24 -9.31 4.66 2.33
N VAL A 25 -9.60 3.42 1.91
CA VAL A 25 -10.76 2.68 2.43
C VAL A 25 -10.52 2.02 3.79
N SER A 26 -9.28 1.73 4.18
CA SER A 26 -8.99 1.03 5.46
C SER A 26 -8.56 1.96 6.59
N ALA A 27 -7.87 3.06 6.29
CA ALA A 27 -7.31 3.91 7.32
C ALA A 27 -8.39 4.80 7.96
N LYS A 28 -8.30 5.02 9.28
CA LYS A 28 -9.17 6.00 9.97
C LYS A 28 -8.84 7.42 9.52
N GLU A 29 -7.56 7.73 9.42
CA GLU A 29 -6.98 8.96 8.88
C GLU A 29 -6.01 8.57 7.76
N ILE A 30 -6.11 9.23 6.62
CA ILE A 30 -5.34 8.86 5.44
C ILE A 30 -3.92 9.41 5.58
N ASN A 31 -2.94 8.51 5.70
CA ASN A 31 -1.53 8.90 5.64
C ASN A 31 -1.11 9.21 4.19
N LYS A 32 -1.15 10.49 3.82
CA LYS A 32 -0.77 10.95 2.47
C LYS A 32 0.75 10.94 2.21
N THR A 33 1.58 10.83 3.26
CA THR A 33 3.05 10.83 3.12
C THR A 33 3.63 9.43 3.00
N PHE A 34 2.84 8.39 3.31
CA PHE A 34 3.26 6.98 3.31
C PHE A 34 4.57 6.76 4.08
N ASP A 35 4.70 7.45 5.21
CA ASP A 35 5.87 7.36 6.05
C ASP A 35 6.18 5.93 6.52
N THR A 36 7.48 5.59 6.57
CA THR A 36 7.97 4.25 6.86
C THR A 36 8.68 4.14 8.21
N THR A 37 8.60 5.15 9.07
CA THR A 37 9.24 5.13 10.41
C THR A 37 8.76 3.96 11.26
N ALA A 38 7.49 3.55 11.11
CA ALA A 38 6.94 2.40 11.82
C ALA A 38 7.74 1.10 11.59
N ILE A 39 8.44 0.96 10.45
CA ILE A 39 9.29 -0.20 10.15
C ILE A 39 10.47 -0.30 11.14
N ASP A 40 10.98 0.81 11.66
CA ASP A 40 12.10 0.81 12.59
C ASP A 40 11.74 0.16 13.92
N SER A 41 10.46 0.24 14.32
CA SER A 41 9.94 -0.35 15.55
C SER A 41 9.97 -1.89 15.56
N ILE A 42 10.18 -2.52 14.41
CA ILE A 42 10.25 -3.99 14.31
C ILE A 42 11.54 -4.47 14.98
N THR A 43 11.41 -5.34 15.98
CA THR A 43 12.52 -5.90 16.74
C THR A 43 12.86 -7.32 16.31
N LYS A 44 14.08 -7.78 16.63
CA LYS A 44 14.49 -9.18 16.43
C LYS A 44 13.58 -10.16 17.18
N GLN A 45 13.03 -9.75 18.33
CA GLN A 45 12.07 -10.57 19.07
C GLN A 45 10.78 -10.78 18.27
N LYS A 46 10.26 -9.74 17.63
CA LYS A 46 9.07 -9.83 16.77
C LYS A 46 9.30 -10.76 15.56
N ILE A 47 10.50 -10.71 14.97
CA ILE A 47 10.88 -11.67 13.92
C ILE A 47 10.86 -13.11 14.45
N LYS A 48 11.40 -13.33 15.65
CA LYS A 48 11.44 -14.66 16.26
C LYS A 48 10.05 -15.22 16.59
N THR A 49 9.13 -14.38 17.05
CA THR A 49 7.79 -14.82 17.47
C THR A 49 6.79 -14.88 16.32
N ASP A 50 6.87 -13.94 15.37
CA ASP A 50 5.81 -13.76 14.38
C ASP A 50 6.20 -14.32 13.00
N LEU A 51 7.49 -14.21 12.62
CA LEU A 51 7.97 -14.59 11.28
C LEU A 51 8.57 -16.01 11.25
N LEU A 52 9.49 -16.34 12.16
CA LEU A 52 10.19 -17.63 12.12
C LEU A 52 9.26 -18.86 12.19
N PRO A 53 8.14 -18.85 12.95
CA PRO A 53 7.24 -20.00 12.99
C PRO A 53 6.48 -20.26 11.69
N VAL A 54 6.31 -19.25 10.82
CA VAL A 54 5.51 -19.36 9.60
C VAL A 54 6.34 -19.68 8.35
N ILE A 55 7.67 -19.58 8.43
CA ILE A 55 8.56 -19.88 7.31
C ILE A 55 9.04 -21.32 7.36
N LYS A 56 8.94 -22.04 6.24
CA LYS A 56 9.34 -23.45 6.14
C LYS A 56 10.87 -23.66 6.19
N ARG A 57 11.65 -22.64 5.82
CA ARG A 57 13.11 -22.68 5.79
C ARG A 57 13.64 -21.88 6.98
N LYS A 58 14.59 -22.45 7.71
CA LYS A 58 15.43 -21.74 8.69
C LYS A 58 16.50 -20.92 7.98
N ASP A 59 16.10 -20.08 7.03
CA ASP A 59 17.02 -19.11 6.46
C ASP A 59 17.22 -18.00 7.49
N ASP A 60 18.47 -17.58 7.69
CA ASP A 60 18.78 -16.47 8.57
C ASP A 60 18.17 -15.18 8.01
N PHE A 61 17.11 -14.70 8.67
CA PHE A 61 16.46 -13.44 8.32
C PHE A 61 17.24 -12.26 8.91
N GLU A 62 18.02 -11.57 8.07
CA GLU A 62 18.73 -10.37 8.48
C GLU A 62 17.79 -9.15 8.50
N LEU A 63 17.33 -8.80 9.70
CA LEU A 63 16.34 -7.75 9.92
C LEU A 63 16.81 -6.38 9.42
N GLU A 64 18.05 -5.99 9.70
CA GLU A 64 18.50 -4.62 9.39
C GLU A 64 18.67 -4.41 7.88
N THR A 65 19.15 -5.42 7.17
CA THR A 65 19.22 -5.41 5.70
C THR A 65 17.81 -5.39 5.10
N ALA A 66 16.89 -6.19 5.64
CA ALA A 66 15.50 -6.22 5.18
C ALA A 66 14.80 -4.87 5.37
N LYS A 67 14.95 -4.23 6.53
CA LYS A 67 14.40 -2.88 6.81
C LYS A 67 14.87 -1.87 5.78
N LYS A 68 16.18 -1.78 5.54
CA LYS A 68 16.77 -0.85 4.57
C LYS A 68 16.23 -1.08 3.16
N MET A 69 16.19 -2.35 2.73
CA MET A 69 15.68 -2.71 1.41
C MET A 69 14.21 -2.35 1.23
N VAL A 70 13.36 -2.69 2.20
CA VAL A 70 11.91 -2.42 2.13
C VAL A 70 11.63 -0.92 2.15
N LYS A 71 12.30 -0.16 3.01
CA LYS A 71 12.16 1.31 3.06
C LYS A 71 12.53 1.96 1.74
N ALA A 72 13.67 1.59 1.17
CA ALA A 72 14.09 2.10 -0.13
C ALA A 72 13.08 1.75 -1.23
N TYR A 73 12.54 0.53 -1.21
CA TYR A 73 11.52 0.12 -2.17
C TYR A 73 10.23 0.93 -2.05
N ILE A 74 9.70 1.09 -0.83
CA ILE A 74 8.47 1.87 -0.59
C ILE A 74 8.68 3.34 -0.98
N ALA A 75 9.83 3.93 -0.64
CA ALA A 75 10.13 5.32 -1.00
C ALA A 75 10.16 5.55 -2.51
N ASN A 76 10.66 4.58 -3.29
CA ASN A 76 10.65 4.66 -4.75
C ASN A 76 9.26 4.38 -5.33
N LEU A 77 8.49 3.47 -4.71
CA LEU A 77 7.15 3.11 -5.17
C LEU A 77 6.14 4.23 -4.90
N MET A 78 6.13 4.79 -3.69
CA MET A 78 5.09 5.72 -3.21
C MET A 78 5.36 7.17 -3.59
N VAL A 79 5.76 7.40 -4.84
CA VAL A 79 5.81 8.74 -5.43
C VAL A 79 4.46 9.01 -6.09
N LEU A 80 3.61 9.77 -5.39
CA LEU A 80 2.24 10.06 -5.79
C LEU A 80 2.18 11.05 -6.96
N THR A 81 1.33 10.76 -7.94
CA THR A 81 0.95 11.73 -8.99
C THR A 81 -0.04 12.77 -8.45
N GLU A 82 -0.27 13.85 -9.19
CA GLU A 82 -1.28 14.85 -8.82
C GLU A 82 -2.69 14.23 -8.79
N ASP A 83 -3.06 13.40 -9.77
CA ASP A 83 -4.35 12.69 -9.78
C ASP A 83 -4.52 11.76 -8.56
N GLU A 84 -3.44 11.09 -8.15
CA GLU A 84 -3.43 10.20 -6.97
C GLU A 84 -3.60 10.99 -5.66
N LYS A 85 -3.04 12.20 -5.58
CA LYS A 85 -3.26 13.11 -4.44
C LYS A 85 -4.68 13.65 -4.45
N GLU A 86 -5.17 14.08 -5.61
CA GLU A 86 -6.53 14.58 -5.78
C GLU A 86 -7.56 13.52 -5.40
N PHE A 87 -7.32 12.26 -5.76
CA PHE A 87 -8.14 11.13 -5.31
C PHE A 87 -8.23 11.08 -3.78
N LEU A 88 -7.10 11.15 -3.08
CA LEU A 88 -7.07 11.10 -1.62
C LEU A 88 -7.77 12.31 -0.98
N ASP A 89 -7.59 13.50 -1.55
CA ASP A 89 -8.25 14.72 -1.09
C ASP A 89 -9.77 14.67 -1.29
N ARG A 90 -10.24 14.23 -2.45
CA ARG A 90 -11.68 14.07 -2.72
C ARG A 90 -12.30 12.98 -1.86
N PHE A 91 -11.62 11.85 -1.70
CA PHE A 91 -12.09 10.75 -0.86
C PHE A 91 -12.25 11.18 0.61
N GLU A 92 -11.34 12.02 1.13
CA GLU A 92 -11.45 12.59 2.47
C GLU A 92 -12.65 13.55 2.62
N ASN A 93 -13.05 14.20 1.52
CA ASN A 93 -14.22 15.08 1.43
C ASN A 93 -15.52 14.34 1.05
N SER A 94 -15.59 13.02 1.28
CA SER A 94 -16.76 12.18 0.96
C SER A 94 -17.10 12.11 -0.55
N ASP A 95 -16.16 12.45 -1.44
CA ASP A 95 -16.33 12.34 -2.89
C ASP A 95 -15.50 11.18 -3.45
N TYR A 96 -16.17 10.06 -3.76
CA TYR A 96 -15.51 8.85 -4.25
C TYR A 96 -15.45 8.82 -5.78
N ILE A 97 -14.27 9.12 -6.35
CA ILE A 97 -14.01 9.09 -7.79
C ILE A 97 -12.86 8.12 -8.08
N SER A 98 -13.20 6.86 -8.32
CA SER A 98 -12.23 5.80 -8.64
C SER A 98 -11.45 6.01 -9.94
N GLU A 99 -11.99 6.81 -10.84
CA GLU A 99 -11.48 7.16 -12.17
C GLU A 99 -10.18 7.98 -12.10
N LEU A 100 -9.97 8.72 -10.99
CA LEU A 100 -8.70 9.41 -10.73
C LEU A 100 -7.55 8.43 -10.46
N LEU A 101 -7.87 7.21 -10.01
CA LEU A 101 -6.89 6.23 -9.61
C LEU A 101 -6.70 5.14 -10.67
N PHE A 102 -7.79 4.66 -11.27
CA PHE A 102 -7.77 3.56 -12.25
C PHE A 102 -8.35 4.03 -13.59
N GLY A 103 -7.70 3.63 -14.69
CA GLY A 103 -8.19 3.87 -16.06
C GLY A 103 -8.74 2.62 -16.74
N ASP A 104 -8.66 1.46 -16.08
CA ASP A 104 -9.14 0.19 -16.61
C ASP A 104 -10.64 0.03 -16.32
N GLU A 105 -11.45 -0.11 -17.36
CA GLU A 105 -12.91 -0.20 -17.27
C GLU A 105 -13.38 -1.39 -16.41
N ILE A 106 -12.68 -2.52 -16.46
CA ILE A 106 -13.02 -3.72 -15.69
C ILE A 106 -12.77 -3.48 -14.20
N ILE A 107 -11.67 -2.78 -13.87
CA ILE A 107 -11.37 -2.42 -12.49
C ILE A 107 -12.42 -1.44 -11.98
N LEU A 108 -12.72 -0.40 -12.74
CA LEU A 108 -13.70 0.62 -12.39
C LEU A 108 -15.08 0.02 -12.13
N GLU A 109 -15.57 -0.86 -13.00
CA GLU A 109 -16.87 -1.52 -12.82
C GLU A 109 -16.95 -2.29 -11.49
N ARG A 110 -15.86 -2.95 -11.10
CA ARG A 110 -15.80 -3.75 -9.86
C ARG A 110 -15.74 -2.87 -8.60
N ILE A 111 -15.01 -1.76 -8.65
CA ILE A 111 -14.78 -0.93 -7.46
C ILE A 111 -15.78 0.21 -7.30
N LYS A 112 -16.54 0.55 -8.35
CA LYS A 112 -17.57 1.60 -8.30
C LYS A 112 -18.54 1.43 -7.14
N ASN A 113 -18.94 0.18 -6.86
CA ASN A 113 -19.84 -0.18 -5.77
C ASN A 113 -19.11 -0.81 -4.58
N HIS A 114 -17.84 -0.47 -4.35
CA HIS A 114 -17.05 -1.06 -3.27
C HIS A 114 -17.68 -0.72 -1.89
N PRO A 115 -18.16 -1.69 -1.11
CA PRO A 115 -18.99 -1.43 0.07
C PRO A 115 -18.30 -0.53 1.10
N MET A 116 -17.00 -0.74 1.35
CA MET A 116 -16.24 0.06 2.31
C MET A 116 -15.97 1.49 1.80
N ALA A 117 -15.82 1.66 0.48
CA ALA A 117 -15.58 2.99 -0.10
C ALA A 117 -16.84 3.82 0.06
N LEU A 118 -17.98 3.28 -0.39
CA LEU A 118 -19.29 3.89 -0.23
C LEU A 118 -19.62 4.18 1.24
N TRP A 119 -19.40 3.22 2.14
CA TRP A 119 -19.67 3.42 3.56
C TRP A 119 -18.85 4.57 4.16
N LYS A 120 -17.59 4.71 3.77
CA LYS A 120 -16.72 5.80 4.27
C LYS A 120 -17.09 7.16 3.72
N THR A 121 -17.52 7.23 2.46
CA THR A 121 -17.90 8.48 1.80
C THR A 121 -19.38 8.81 1.95
N SER A 122 -20.17 7.98 2.63
CA SER A 122 -21.58 8.27 2.95
C SER A 122 -21.76 9.01 4.29
N LYS A 123 -20.68 9.60 4.82
CA LYS A 123 -20.70 10.36 6.07
C LYS A 123 -20.92 11.85 5.86
#